data_AF-A0AAD5YGA9-F1
#
_entry.id   AF-A0AAD5YGA9-F1
#
_cell.length_a   1.000
_cell.length_b   1.000
_cell.length_c   1.000
_cell.angle_alpha   90.00
_cell.angle_beta   90.00
_cell.angle_gamma   90.00
#
_symmetry.space_group_name_H-M   'P 1'
#
loop_
_entity.id
_entity.type
_entity.pdbx_description
1 polymer ?
#
loop_
_entity_poly.entity_id
_entity_poly.type
_entity_poly.pdbx_seq_one_letter_code
_entity_poly.pdbx_strand_id
1 'polypeptide(L)'
;MASLLASATDAAHSAAVSLLTSAQAKAGSVGVPGAFTGACSAQVPGYIKKYQEFTERGIKDIYIVGVNDVFVMKAWKEQLAPSGTPIRFIADDKGAFVGALGMLFDASALLGAPRSKRFVLITEGVQITHVIVEDQPGQVTVTAADKVLPHL
;
A
#
# COMPACT_ATOMS: atom_id res chain seq x y z
N MET A 1 -14.84 28.21 -1.34
CA MET A 1 -13.70 27.29 -1.45
C MET A 1 -13.50 26.37 -0.24
N ALA A 2 -13.98 26.73 0.97
CA ALA A 2 -13.90 25.86 2.15
C ALA A 2 -14.73 24.55 2.06
N SER A 3 -15.89 24.58 1.37
CA SER A 3 -16.78 23.42 1.24
C SER A 3 -16.26 22.32 0.30
N LEU A 4 -15.41 22.65 -0.69
CA LEU A 4 -14.81 21.67 -1.60
C LEU A 4 -13.67 20.88 -0.93
N LEU A 5 -12.91 21.55 -0.06
CA LEU A 5 -11.82 20.94 0.72
C LEU A 5 -12.38 19.96 1.76
N ALA A 6 -13.49 20.30 2.42
CA ALA A 6 -14.18 19.41 3.37
C ALA A 6 -14.73 18.13 2.69
N SER A 7 -15.32 18.24 1.50
CA SER A 7 -15.82 17.06 0.77
C SER A 7 -14.72 16.15 0.24
N ALA A 8 -13.56 16.71 -0.10
CA ALA A 8 -12.40 15.93 -0.53
C ALA A 8 -11.75 15.18 0.64
N THR A 9 -11.68 15.81 1.82
CA THR A 9 -11.26 15.13 3.05
C THR A 9 -12.25 14.04 3.46
N ASP A 10 -13.56 14.25 3.34
CA ASP A 10 -14.56 13.22 3.67
C ASP A 10 -14.54 12.03 2.70
N ALA A 11 -14.29 12.26 1.41
CA ALA A 11 -14.16 11.17 0.44
C ALA A 11 -12.85 10.38 0.61
N ALA A 12 -11.74 11.05 0.90
CA ALA A 12 -10.46 10.42 1.19
C ALA A 12 -10.50 9.67 2.53
N HIS A 13 -11.15 10.25 3.54
CA HIS A 13 -11.43 9.60 4.81
C HIS A 13 -12.35 8.41 4.62
N SER A 14 -13.41 8.52 3.82
CA SER A 14 -14.33 7.42 3.49
C SER A 14 -13.66 6.29 2.71
N ALA A 15 -12.75 6.58 1.77
CA ALA A 15 -11.99 5.55 1.05
C ALA A 15 -10.97 4.83 1.94
N ALA A 16 -10.26 5.58 2.80
CA ALA A 16 -9.36 5.00 3.80
C ALA A 16 -10.12 4.18 4.82
N VAL A 17 -11.22 4.71 5.35
CA VAL A 17 -12.13 3.98 6.23
C VAL A 17 -12.70 2.78 5.49
N SER A 18 -13.04 2.81 4.20
CA SER A 18 -13.56 1.64 3.46
C SER A 18 -12.54 0.51 3.32
N LEU A 19 -11.28 0.83 2.97
CA LEU A 19 -10.21 -0.17 2.93
C LEU A 19 -9.95 -0.77 4.33
N LEU A 20 -9.94 0.07 5.37
CA LEU A 20 -9.76 -0.32 6.76
C LEU A 20 -10.96 -1.10 7.33
N THR A 21 -12.20 -0.72 7.00
CA THR A 21 -13.46 -1.30 7.50
C THR A 21 -13.86 -2.58 6.78
N SER A 22 -13.41 -2.80 5.54
CA SER A 22 -13.56 -4.09 4.85
C SER A 22 -12.89 -5.24 5.62
N ALA A 23 -11.97 -4.90 6.52
CA ALA A 23 -11.21 -5.82 7.33
C ALA A 23 -11.73 -5.82 8.77
N GLN A 24 -12.84 -6.51 9.07
CA GLN A 24 -13.13 -6.97 10.45
C GLN A 24 -12.05 -7.93 11.01
N ALA A 25 -11.03 -8.22 10.20
CA ALA A 25 -9.89 -9.07 10.51
C ALA A 25 -8.57 -8.30 10.30
N LYS A 26 -7.47 -8.82 10.84
CA LYS A 26 -6.14 -8.21 10.70
C LYS A 26 -5.69 -8.19 9.23
N ALA A 27 -5.27 -7.03 8.71
CA ALA A 27 -4.84 -6.84 7.33
C ALA A 27 -3.53 -6.06 7.23
N GLY A 28 -2.76 -6.30 6.15
CA GLY A 28 -1.53 -5.58 5.84
C GLY A 28 -1.64 -4.78 4.55
N SER A 29 -1.29 -3.49 4.57
CA SER A 29 -1.21 -2.65 3.38
C SER A 29 0.23 -2.19 3.15
N VAL A 30 0.77 -2.45 1.97
CA VAL A 30 2.12 -2.06 1.55
C VAL A 30 2.01 -0.95 0.52
N GLY A 31 2.32 0.28 0.93
CA GLY A 31 2.39 1.43 0.03
C GLY A 31 3.71 1.45 -0.75
N VAL A 32 3.65 1.67 -2.06
CA VAL A 32 4.84 1.71 -2.93
C VAL A 32 4.86 2.97 -3.81
N PRO A 33 6.04 3.57 -4.08
CA PRO A 33 6.17 4.75 -4.94
C PRO A 33 5.60 4.63 -6.35
N GLY A 34 5.71 3.45 -6.97
CA GLY A 34 5.14 3.28 -8.30
C GLY A 34 5.35 1.89 -8.86
N ALA A 35 4.32 1.40 -9.55
CA ALA A 35 4.38 0.17 -10.33
C ALA A 35 5.54 0.21 -11.33
N PHE A 36 6.10 -0.97 -11.64
CA PHE A 36 7.23 -1.17 -12.56
C PHE A 36 8.58 -0.52 -12.16
N THR A 37 8.67 0.27 -11.08
CA THR A 37 9.94 0.84 -10.62
C THR A 37 10.82 -0.22 -9.92
N GLY A 38 12.16 -0.11 -10.06
CA GLY A 38 13.10 -1.17 -9.66
C GLY A 38 12.96 -1.67 -8.23
N ALA A 39 12.97 -0.76 -7.24
CA ALA A 39 12.84 -1.12 -5.83
C ALA A 39 11.47 -1.75 -5.50
N CYS A 40 10.39 -1.25 -6.11
CA CYS A 40 9.05 -1.77 -5.88
C CYS A 40 8.88 -3.18 -6.46
N SER A 41 9.36 -3.39 -7.68
CA SER A 41 9.35 -4.70 -8.35
C SER A 41 10.25 -5.72 -7.65
N ALA A 42 11.25 -5.28 -6.89
CA ALA A 42 12.06 -6.15 -6.04
C ALA A 42 11.38 -6.51 -4.70
N GLN A 43 10.64 -5.58 -4.09
CA GLN A 43 10.01 -5.78 -2.77
C GLN A 43 8.77 -6.68 -2.81
N VAL A 44 7.85 -6.43 -3.74
CA VAL A 44 6.52 -7.08 -3.77
C VAL A 44 6.60 -8.62 -3.88
N PRO A 45 7.52 -9.22 -4.66
CA PRO A 45 7.71 -10.67 -4.67
C PRO A 45 8.01 -11.28 -3.30
N GLY A 46 8.63 -10.54 -2.39
CA GLY A 46 8.87 -10.99 -1.01
C GLY A 46 7.57 -11.25 -0.25
N TYR A 47 6.60 -10.34 -0.37
CA TYR A 47 5.27 -10.50 0.22
C TYR A 47 4.49 -11.66 -0.42
N ILE A 48 4.59 -11.83 -1.75
CA ILE A 48 3.94 -12.94 -2.45
C ILE A 48 4.47 -14.29 -1.94
N LYS A 49 5.80 -14.43 -1.86
CA LYS A 49 6.44 -15.68 -1.40
C LYS A 49 6.12 -16.01 0.06
N LYS A 50 5.99 -14.99 0.91
CA LYS A 50 5.79 -15.13 2.36
C LYS A 50 4.34 -15.02 2.80
N TYR A 51 3.41 -15.00 1.85
CA TYR A 51 1.99 -14.82 2.14
C TYR A 51 1.49 -15.80 3.22
N GLN A 52 1.91 -17.07 3.17
CA GLN A 52 1.53 -18.06 4.18
C GLN A 52 2.03 -17.70 5.58
N GLU A 53 3.29 -17.27 5.73
CA GLU A 53 3.84 -16.82 7.02
C GLU A 53 3.05 -15.63 7.59
N PHE A 54 2.61 -14.69 6.74
CA PHE A 54 1.74 -13.59 7.16
C PHE A 54 0.36 -14.09 7.61
N THR A 55 -0.23 -15.05 6.90
CA THR A 55 -1.53 -15.64 7.28
C THR A 55 -1.46 -16.42 8.60
N GLU A 56 -0.36 -17.12 8.86
CA GLU A 56 -0.11 -17.81 10.13
C GLU A 56 0.01 -16.83 11.30
N ARG A 57 0.45 -15.58 11.02
CA ARG A 57 0.48 -14.44 11.97
C ARG A 57 -0.85 -13.68 12.07
N GLY A 58 -1.92 -14.23 11.48
CA GLY A 58 -3.27 -13.68 11.56
C GLY A 58 -3.61 -12.62 10.51
N ILE A 59 -2.68 -12.24 9.63
CA ILE A 59 -2.97 -11.32 8.52
C ILE A 59 -3.81 -12.05 7.47
N LYS A 60 -5.10 -11.73 7.39
CA LYS A 60 -6.00 -12.40 6.43
C LYS A 60 -5.80 -11.93 5.01
N ASP A 61 -5.44 -10.66 4.84
CA ASP A 61 -5.33 -10.01 3.54
C ASP A 61 -4.11 -9.09 3.48
N ILE A 62 -3.42 -9.11 2.32
CA ILE A 62 -2.34 -8.19 2.00
C ILE A 62 -2.72 -7.38 0.76
N TYR A 63 -2.55 -6.07 0.86
CA TYR A 63 -2.83 -5.10 -0.20
C TYR A 63 -1.54 -4.40 -0.63
N ILE A 64 -1.22 -4.42 -1.92
CA ILE A 64 -0.18 -3.56 -2.51
C ILE A 64 -0.86 -2.30 -3.04
N VAL A 65 -0.54 -1.15 -2.46
CA VAL A 65 -1.18 0.13 -2.77
C VAL A 65 -0.21 1.02 -3.54
N GLY A 66 -0.62 1.49 -4.71
CA GLY A 66 0.16 2.40 -5.54
C GLY A 66 -0.67 3.55 -6.07
N VAL A 67 -0.05 4.73 -6.17
CA VAL A 67 -0.63 5.90 -6.86
C VAL A 67 -0.43 5.72 -8.36
N ASN A 68 -1.20 4.81 -8.91
CA ASN A 68 -1.26 4.41 -10.31
C ASN A 68 -2.72 4.04 -10.62
N ASP A 69 -3.12 4.12 -11.88
CA ASP A 69 -4.43 3.68 -12.31
C ASP A 69 -4.58 2.14 -12.26
N VAL A 70 -5.84 1.69 -12.34
CA VAL A 70 -6.20 0.26 -12.24
C VAL A 70 -5.60 -0.59 -13.35
N PHE A 71 -5.39 -0.06 -14.56
CA PHE A 71 -4.84 -0.82 -15.68
C PHE A 71 -3.35 -1.08 -15.44
N VAL A 72 -2.61 -0.07 -14.99
CA VAL A 72 -1.20 -0.20 -14.62
C VAL A 72 -1.02 -1.15 -13.44
N MET A 73 -1.81 -1.02 -12.38
CA MET A 73 -1.71 -1.91 -11.22
C MET A 73 -2.08 -3.36 -11.56
N LYS A 74 -3.05 -3.58 -12.45
CA LYS A 74 -3.41 -4.91 -12.96
C LYS A 74 -2.27 -5.53 -13.76
N ALA A 75 -1.73 -4.82 -14.74
CA ALA A 75 -0.63 -5.32 -15.58
C ALA A 75 0.62 -5.64 -14.73
N TRP A 76 0.91 -4.80 -13.73
CA TRP A 76 2.03 -5.03 -12.82
C TRP A 76 1.84 -6.27 -11.95
N LYS A 77 0.61 -6.50 -11.44
CA LYS A 77 0.26 -7.74 -10.73
C LYS A 77 0.51 -8.96 -11.60
N GLU A 78 0.03 -8.95 -12.84
CA GLU A 78 0.20 -10.05 -13.79
C GLU A 78 1.68 -10.34 -14.09
N GLN A 79 2.51 -9.30 -14.21
CA GLN A 79 3.95 -9.46 -14.39
C GLN A 79 4.63 -10.08 -13.15
N LEU A 80 4.30 -9.64 -11.94
CA LEU A 80 4.95 -10.09 -10.71
C LEU A 80 4.45 -11.46 -10.21
N ALA A 81 3.21 -11.81 -10.57
CA ALA A 81 2.57 -13.05 -10.16
C ALA A 81 1.86 -13.72 -11.35
N PRO A 82 2.62 -14.19 -12.36
CA PRO A 82 2.04 -14.78 -13.57
C PRO A 82 1.22 -16.06 -13.29
N SER A 83 1.54 -16.78 -12.22
CA SER A 83 0.79 -17.94 -11.75
C SER A 83 -0.38 -17.60 -10.81
N GLY A 84 -0.67 -16.30 -10.61
CA GLY A 84 -1.63 -15.80 -9.65
C GLY A 84 -1.04 -15.56 -8.26
N THR A 85 -1.76 -14.77 -7.46
CA THR A 85 -1.44 -14.51 -6.06
C THR A 85 -2.71 -14.13 -5.29
N PRO A 86 -2.84 -14.55 -4.02
CA PRO A 86 -3.92 -14.10 -3.14
C PRO A 86 -3.79 -12.61 -2.75
N ILE A 87 -2.62 -12.02 -2.95
CA ILE A 87 -2.38 -10.60 -2.67
C ILE A 87 -3.20 -9.71 -3.63
N ARG A 88 -3.82 -8.68 -3.06
CA ARG A 88 -4.62 -7.70 -3.80
C ARG A 88 -3.78 -6.49 -4.16
N PHE A 89 -3.94 -5.97 -5.37
CA PHE A 89 -3.26 -4.77 -5.82
C PHE A 89 -4.32 -3.67 -5.94
N ILE A 90 -4.11 -2.56 -5.26
CA ILE A 90 -5.06 -1.45 -5.14
C ILE A 90 -4.49 -0.25 -5.88
N ALA A 91 -5.28 0.25 -6.82
CA ALA A 91 -5.03 1.50 -7.53
C ALA A 91 -5.62 2.66 -6.73
N ASP A 92 -4.75 3.48 -6.15
CA ASP A 92 -5.11 4.77 -5.55
C ASP A 92 -4.77 5.88 -6.56
N ASP A 93 -5.46 5.87 -7.69
CA ASP A 93 -5.18 6.68 -8.88
C ASP A 93 -5.04 8.19 -8.58
N LYS A 94 -5.84 8.70 -7.65
CA LYS A 94 -5.83 10.10 -7.21
C LYS A 94 -4.97 10.35 -5.97
N GLY A 95 -4.35 9.33 -5.40
CA GLY A 95 -3.61 9.44 -4.14
C GLY A 95 -4.50 9.80 -2.95
N ALA A 96 -5.80 9.52 -3.01
CA ALA A 96 -6.75 9.94 -1.98
C ALA A 96 -6.50 9.15 -0.68
N PHE A 97 -6.28 7.85 -0.79
CA PHE A 97 -5.98 7.00 0.37
C PHE A 97 -4.62 7.36 0.97
N VAL A 98 -3.58 7.36 0.15
CA VAL A 98 -2.21 7.65 0.58
C VAL A 98 -2.10 9.09 1.11
N GLY A 99 -2.84 10.03 0.52
CA GLY A 99 -2.94 11.41 0.97
C GLY A 99 -3.62 11.55 2.33
N ALA A 100 -4.71 10.83 2.57
CA ALA A 100 -5.39 10.81 3.87
C ALA A 100 -4.48 10.30 5.00
N LEU A 101 -3.53 9.41 4.69
CA LEU A 101 -2.52 8.91 5.62
C LEU A 101 -1.33 9.86 5.84
N GLY A 102 -1.26 10.98 5.11
CA GLY A 102 -0.09 11.86 5.12
C GLY A 102 1.16 11.21 4.48
N MET A 103 0.96 10.18 3.65
CA MET A 103 2.03 9.38 3.04
C MET A 103 2.33 9.77 1.59
N LEU A 104 1.78 10.87 1.08
CA LEU A 104 2.21 11.40 -0.21
C LEU A 104 3.57 12.10 -0.08
N PHE A 105 4.40 11.97 -1.11
CA PHE A 105 5.60 12.77 -1.29
C PHE A 105 5.69 13.27 -2.73
N ASP A 106 6.36 14.41 -2.93
CA ASP A 106 6.59 14.92 -4.27
C ASP A 106 7.63 14.07 -5.00
N ALA A 107 7.17 13.34 -6.02
CA ALA A 107 8.00 12.55 -6.92
C ALA A 107 7.97 13.10 -8.34
N SER A 108 7.46 14.33 -8.55
CA SER A 108 7.15 14.86 -9.88
C SER A 108 8.37 14.90 -10.80
N ALA A 109 9.56 15.14 -10.25
CA ALA A 109 10.82 15.14 -10.99
C ALA A 109 11.21 13.77 -11.60
N LEU A 110 10.72 12.66 -11.02
CA LEU A 110 11.07 11.30 -11.46
C LEU A 110 9.88 10.53 -12.05
N LEU A 111 8.67 10.76 -11.53
CA LEU A 111 7.47 9.96 -11.79
C LEU A 111 6.27 10.80 -12.25
N GLY A 112 6.49 12.09 -12.53
CA GLY A 112 5.54 13.02 -13.16
C GLY A 112 4.45 13.61 -12.25
N ALA A 113 4.25 13.05 -11.06
CA ALA A 113 3.29 13.52 -10.07
C ALA A 113 3.69 13.08 -8.65
N PRO A 114 3.05 13.61 -7.59
CA PRO A 114 3.18 13.06 -6.23
C PRO A 114 2.84 11.58 -6.17
N ARG A 115 3.54 10.84 -5.30
CA ARG A 115 3.43 9.37 -5.16
C ARG A 115 3.38 8.95 -3.71
N SER A 116 3.12 7.66 -3.47
CA SER A 116 3.16 7.08 -2.13
C SER A 116 4.58 6.92 -1.63
N LYS A 117 4.84 7.38 -0.40
CA LYS A 117 5.99 6.91 0.38
C LYS A 117 5.92 5.38 0.48
N ARG A 118 7.06 4.76 0.73
CA ARG A 118 7.09 3.34 1.00
C ARG A 118 6.76 3.08 2.47
N PHE A 119 5.69 2.33 2.72
CA PHE A 119 5.24 2.03 4.07
C PHE A 119 4.57 0.66 4.15
N VAL A 120 4.42 0.18 5.37
CA VAL A 120 3.59 -0.96 5.74
C VAL A 120 2.67 -0.52 6.86
N LEU A 121 1.37 -0.73 6.66
CA LEU A 121 0.32 -0.43 7.59
C LEU A 121 -0.34 -1.75 8.00
N ILE A 122 -0.36 -2.06 9.29
CA ILE A 122 -1.09 -3.21 9.82
C ILE A 122 -2.31 -2.69 10.57
N THR A 123 -3.46 -3.27 10.26
CA THR A 123 -4.75 -2.84 10.81
C THR A 123 -5.51 -4.03 11.36
N GLU A 124 -6.30 -3.80 12.40
CA GLU A 124 -7.25 -4.75 12.96
C GLU A 124 -8.60 -4.03 13.08
N GLY A 125 -9.55 -4.35 12.20
CA GLY A 125 -10.71 -3.48 12.05
C GLY A 125 -10.29 -2.11 11.53
N VAL A 126 -10.91 -1.09 12.12
CA VAL A 126 -10.59 0.33 11.84
C VAL A 126 -9.33 0.83 12.58
N GLN A 127 -8.74 0.01 13.45
CA GLN A 127 -7.59 0.41 14.24
C GLN A 127 -6.29 0.10 13.49
N ILE A 128 -5.39 1.09 13.43
CA ILE A 128 -4.02 0.91 12.99
C ILE A 128 -3.20 0.39 14.17
N THR A 129 -2.57 -0.78 14.02
CA THR A 129 -1.74 -1.41 15.06
C THR A 129 -0.25 -1.18 14.82
N HIS A 130 0.17 -1.12 13.55
CA HIS A 130 1.55 -0.80 13.19
C HIS A 130 1.63 0.12 11.98
N VAL A 131 2.57 1.06 12.02
CA VAL A 131 2.97 1.92 10.91
C VAL A 131 4.48 1.82 10.78
N ILE A 132 4.96 1.30 9.65
CA ILE A 132 6.38 1.16 9.34
C ILE A 132 6.62 1.93 8.06
N VAL A 133 7.53 2.92 8.08
CA VAL A 133 7.77 3.80 6.93
C VAL A 133 9.26 3.80 6.64
N GLU A 134 9.64 3.76 5.37
CA GLU A 134 11.04 3.99 4.99
C GLU A 134 11.43 5.46 5.17
N ASP A 135 12.66 5.70 5.61
CA ASP A 135 13.23 7.05 5.68
C ASP A 135 13.27 7.73 4.31
N GLN A 136 13.52 6.93 3.26
CA GLN A 136 13.55 7.39 1.88
C GLN A 136 12.66 6.51 1.00
N PRO A 137 11.76 7.07 0.17
CA PRO A 137 10.81 6.28 -0.63
C PRO A 137 11.48 5.24 -1.57
N GLY A 138 12.71 5.51 -2.01
CA GLY A 138 13.48 4.61 -2.88
C GLY A 138 14.09 3.40 -2.16
N GLN A 139 14.16 3.38 -0.83
CA GLN A 139 14.78 2.30 -0.07
C GLN A 139 13.81 1.15 0.19
N VAL A 140 14.35 -0.05 0.43
CA VAL A 140 13.59 -1.21 0.91
C VAL A 140 14.40 -1.81 2.05
N THR A 141 14.13 -1.35 3.26
CA THR A 141 14.82 -1.77 4.48
C THR A 141 13.79 -2.31 5.46
N VAL A 142 13.20 -1.45 6.29
CA VAL A 142 12.24 -1.78 7.35
C VAL A 142 10.90 -2.29 6.79
N THR A 143 10.56 -1.93 5.55
CA THR A 143 9.32 -2.39 4.88
C THR A 143 9.50 -3.68 4.08
N ALA A 144 10.67 -4.31 4.09
CA ALA A 144 10.83 -5.63 3.47
C ALA A 144 10.01 -6.69 4.21
N ALA A 145 9.45 -7.67 3.50
CA ALA A 145 8.57 -8.69 4.09
C ALA A 145 9.20 -9.39 5.32
N ASP A 146 10.47 -9.78 5.23
CA ASP A 146 11.23 -10.40 6.33
C ASP A 146 11.47 -9.48 7.53
N LYS A 147 11.42 -8.16 7.32
CA LYS A 147 11.56 -7.18 8.39
C LYS A 147 10.24 -6.87 9.06
N VAL A 148 9.12 -7.05 8.35
CA VAL A 148 7.77 -6.86 8.90
C VAL A 148 7.32 -8.03 9.76
N LEU A 149 7.56 -9.28 9.33
CA LEU A 149 7.08 -10.48 10.02
C LEU A 149 7.35 -10.53 11.54
N PRO A 150 8.52 -10.12 12.05
CA PRO A 150 8.78 -10.08 13.49
C PRO A 150 7.92 -9.10 14.30
N HIS A 151 7.23 -8.16 13.65
CA HIS A 151 6.35 -7.19 14.29
C HIS A 151 4.89 -7.64 14.41
N LEU A 152 4.55 -8.83 13.90
CA LEU A 152 3.16 -9.32 13.77
C LEU A 152 2.71 -10.32 14.83
#